data_AF-A0A7Y3UPX5-F1
#
_entry.id   AF-A0A7Y3UPX5-F1
#
_cell.length_a   1.000
_cell.length_b   1.000
_cell.length_c   1.000
_cell.angle_alpha   90.00
_cell.angle_beta   90.00
_cell.angle_gamma   90.00
#
_symmetry.space_group_name_H-M   'P 1'
#
loop_
_entity.id
_entity.type
_entity.pdbx_description
1 polymer ?
#
loop_
_entity_poly.entity_id
_entity_poly.type
_entity_poly.pdbx_seq_one_letter_code
_entity_poly.pdbx_strand_id
1 'polypeptide(L)'
;MIEYDFVELNKHQLLEDNNYAQDKRDFYISKTDKRVFSFERIRKESIAWLKEEINQPKTSDEWQFFCNNYPSEGIQADIISPYL
;
A
#
# COMPACT_ATOMS: atom_id res chain seq x y z
N MET A 1 -6.58 -25.01 2.07
CA MET A 1 -7.10 -23.70 1.61
C MET A 1 -7.25 -22.69 2.75
N ILE A 2 -6.75 -22.98 3.96
CA ILE A 2 -6.94 -22.14 5.15
C ILE A 2 -5.74 -21.19 5.37
N GLU A 3 -4.51 -21.64 5.05
CA GLU A 3 -3.29 -20.84 5.24
C GLU A 3 -3.21 -19.59 4.35
N TYR A 4 -3.77 -19.63 3.14
CA TYR A 4 -3.74 -18.50 2.21
C TYR A 4 -4.56 -17.32 2.74
N ASP A 5 -5.76 -17.58 3.26
CA ASP A 5 -6.63 -16.55 3.83
C ASP A 5 -6.03 -15.91 5.09
N PHE A 6 -5.34 -16.69 5.93
CA PHE A 6 -4.65 -16.14 7.11
C PHE A 6 -3.49 -15.23 6.73
N VAL A 7 -2.71 -15.57 5.70
CA VAL A 7 -1.59 -14.74 5.25
C VAL A 7 -2.09 -13.44 4.64
N GLU A 8 -3.13 -13.48 3.80
CA GLU A 8 -3.72 -12.27 3.22
C GLU A 8 -4.32 -11.37 4.31
N LEU A 9 -5.10 -11.92 5.24
CA LEU A 9 -5.66 -11.16 6.36
C LEU A 9 -4.56 -10.47 7.19
N ASN A 10 -3.44 -11.16 7.45
CA ASN A 10 -2.32 -10.57 8.19
C ASN A 10 -1.63 -9.42 7.46
N LYS A 11 -1.60 -9.41 6.12
CA LYS A 11 -1.05 -8.29 5.34
C LYS A 11 -1.94 -7.05 5.43
N HIS A 12 -3.26 -7.24 5.35
CA HIS A 12 -4.24 -6.15 5.49
C HIS A 12 -4.18 -5.55 6.89
N GLN A 13 -4.21 -6.39 7.94
CA GLN A 13 -4.08 -5.93 9.32
C GLN A 13 -2.78 -5.17 9.56
N LEU A 14 -1.65 -5.66 9.02
CA LEU A 14 -0.36 -4.97 9.14
C LEU A 14 -0.40 -3.55 8.59
N LEU A 15 -1.07 -3.32 7.46
CA LEU A 15 -1.20 -1.98 6.87
C LEU A 15 -2.06 -1.07 7.75
N GLU A 16 -3.19 -1.57 8.25
CA GLU A 16 -4.09 -0.81 9.13
C GLU A 16 -3.40 -0.44 10.45
N ASP A 17 -2.65 -1.38 11.06
CA ASP A 17 -1.87 -1.16 12.27
C ASP A 17 -0.76 -0.11 12.08
N ASN A 18 -0.36 0.16 10.83
CA ASN A 18 0.66 1.15 10.46
C ASN A 18 0.07 2.40 9.80
N ASN A 19 -1.19 2.75 10.11
CA ASN A 19 -1.88 3.96 9.66
C ASN A 19 -2.14 4.06 8.15
N TYR A 20 -2.19 2.93 7.43
CA TYR A 20 -2.68 2.92 6.06
C TYR A 20 -4.20 2.80 6.04
N ALA A 21 -4.84 3.68 5.30
CA ALA A 21 -6.28 3.62 5.05
C ALA A 21 -6.56 2.86 3.76
N GLN A 22 -7.54 1.96 3.80
CA GLN A 22 -8.07 1.31 2.60
C GLN A 22 -8.87 2.34 1.77
N ASP A 23 -8.51 2.48 0.50
CA ASP A 23 -9.23 3.26 -0.51
C ASP A 23 -10.15 2.34 -1.33
N LYS A 24 -11.28 2.89 -1.81
CA LYS A 24 -12.30 2.17 -2.58
C LYS A 24 -11.80 1.67 -3.94
N ARG A 25 -10.68 2.20 -4.43
CA ARG A 25 -10.05 1.83 -5.71
C ARG A 25 -9.02 0.70 -5.56
N ASP A 26 -9.15 -0.12 -4.51
CA ASP A 26 -8.26 -1.25 -4.19
C ASP A 26 -6.80 -0.82 -3.90
N PHE A 27 -6.65 0.23 -3.08
CA PHE A 27 -5.35 0.68 -2.57
C PHE A 27 -5.35 0.77 -1.03
N TYR A 28 -4.16 0.70 -0.45
CA TYR A 28 -3.86 1.17 0.90
C TYR A 28 -2.98 2.41 0.81
N ILE A 29 -3.35 3.46 1.54
CA ILE A 29 -2.73 4.77 1.43
C ILE A 29 -2.35 5.28 2.82
N SER A 30 -1.07 5.63 3.01
CA SER A 30 -0.59 6.36 4.19
C SER A 30 -0.26 7.79 3.79
N LYS A 31 -1.01 8.77 4.32
CA LYS A 31 -0.73 10.20 4.15
C LYS A 31 0.58 10.60 4.85
N THR A 32 0.83 10.02 6.02
CA THR A 32 2.03 10.30 6.83
C THR A 32 3.29 9.88 6.10
N ASP A 33 3.29 8.67 5.55
CA ASP A 33 4.44 8.11 4.85
C ASP A 33 4.46 8.49 3.36
N LYS A 34 3.37 9.07 2.84
CA LYS A 34 3.13 9.34 1.42
C LYS A 34 3.33 8.09 0.56
N ARG A 35 2.73 6.97 0.96
CA ARG A 35 2.85 5.68 0.28
C ARG A 35 1.50 5.14 -0.14
N VAL A 36 1.47 4.50 -1.31
CA VAL A 36 0.30 3.84 -1.90
C VAL A 36 0.67 2.40 -2.25
N PHE A 37 -0.05 1.43 -1.70
CA PHE A 37 0.08 0.02 -2.05
C PHE A 37 -1.19 -0.47 -2.76
N SER A 38 -1.07 -1.00 -3.97
CA SER A 38 -2.21 -1.68 -4.62
C SER A 38 -2.47 -3.04 -4.01
N PHE A 39 -3.74 -3.46 -3.99
CA PHE A 39 -4.12 -4.79 -3.51
C PHE A 39 -3.44 -5.90 -4.32
N GLU A 40 -3.30 -5.73 -5.64
CA GLU A 40 -2.60 -6.68 -6.49
C GLU A 40 -1.12 -6.84 -6.12
N ARG A 41 -0.46 -5.74 -5.74
CA ARG A 41 0.92 -5.78 -5.26
C ARG A 41 1.01 -6.52 -3.93
N ILE A 42 0.13 -6.19 -2.98
CA ILE A 42 0.07 -6.82 -1.66
C ILE A 42 -0.16 -8.34 -1.76
N ARG A 43 -1.10 -8.76 -2.61
CA ARG A 43 -1.40 -10.19 -2.84
C ARG A 43 -0.21 -10.96 -3.39
N LYS A 44 0.53 -10.36 -4.31
CA LYS A 44 1.68 -11.00 -4.98
C LYS A 44 2.90 -11.10 -4.07
N GLU A 45 3.14 -10.10 -3.23
CA GLU A 45 4.33 -10.01 -2.40
C GLU A 45 4.19 -10.74 -1.07
N SER A 46 5.32 -11.03 -0.42
CA SER A 46 5.31 -11.66 0.90
C SER A 46 4.99 -10.65 2.02
N ILE A 47 4.52 -11.16 3.16
CA ILE A 47 4.36 -10.31 4.35
C ILE A 47 5.70 -9.72 4.84
N ALA A 48 6.81 -10.43 4.63
CA ALA A 48 8.14 -9.94 5.00
C ALA A 48 8.53 -8.72 4.15
N TRP A 49 8.31 -8.78 2.83
CA TRP A 49 8.52 -7.65 1.94
C TRP A 49 7.67 -6.44 2.36
N LEU A 50 6.39 -6.67 2.65
CA LEU A 50 5.50 -5.59 3.10
C LEU A 50 5.97 -4.94 4.40
N LYS A 51 6.46 -5.74 5.36
CA LYS A 51 7.06 -5.23 6.60
C LYS A 51 8.32 -4.42 6.34
N GLU A 52 9.19 -4.87 5.44
CA GLU A 52 10.38 -4.12 5.07
C GLU A 52 9.99 -2.76 4.49
N GLU A 53 9.09 -2.72 3.50
CA GLU A 53 8.66 -1.48 2.87
C GLU A 53 8.01 -0.51 3.85
N ILE A 54 7.09 -0.97 4.72
CA ILE A 54 6.47 -0.10 5.73
C ILE A 54 7.51 0.53 6.66
N ASN A 55 8.54 -0.22 7.05
CA ASN A 55 9.58 0.26 7.97
C ASN A 55 10.70 1.05 7.29
N GLN A 56 10.75 1.10 5.95
CA GLN A 56 11.76 1.92 5.28
C GLN A 56 11.57 3.39 5.66
N PRO A 57 12.64 4.11 6.04
CA PRO A 57 12.55 5.52 6.34
C PRO A 57 12.04 6.28 5.12
N LYS A 58 11.29 7.36 5.37
CA LYS A 58 10.85 8.25 4.31
C LYS A 58 12.07 8.92 3.68
N THR A 59 12.44 8.49 2.47
CA THR A 59 13.61 8.98 1.74
C THR A 59 13.31 10.19 0.84
N SER A 60 12.03 10.46 0.58
CA SER A 60 11.57 11.57 -0.26
C SER A 60 10.27 12.16 0.28
N ASP A 61 10.02 13.43 -0.04
CA ASP A 61 8.72 14.07 0.19
C ASP A 61 7.69 13.79 -0.90
N GLU A 62 8.06 13.02 -1.92
CA GLU A 62 7.19 12.59 -3.00
C GLU A 62 6.36 11.35 -2.61
N TRP A 63 5.22 11.18 -3.29
CA TRP A 63 4.39 10.00 -3.12
C TRP A 63 5.02 8.78 -3.79
N GLN A 64 5.12 7.67 -3.05
CA GLN A 64 5.65 6.40 -3.56
C GLN A 64 4.50 5.43 -3.88
N PHE A 65 4.48 4.92 -5.11
CA PHE A 65 3.44 4.01 -5.59
C PHE A 65 3.99 2.59 -5.77
N PHE A 66 3.50 1.66 -4.96
CA PHE A 66 3.79 0.24 -5.01
C PHE A 66 2.65 -0.50 -5.71
N CYS A 67 2.70 -0.48 -7.04
CA CYS A 67 1.69 -1.08 -7.92
C CYS A 67 2.35 -2.10 -8.86
N ASN A 68 1.65 -3.18 -9.21
CA ASN A 68 2.14 -4.11 -10.23
C ASN A 68 2.18 -3.45 -11.62
N ASN A 69 1.12 -2.70 -11.94
CA ASN A 69 1.07 -1.81 -13.09
C ASN A 69 1.17 -0.38 -12.60
N TYR A 70 2.24 0.32 -12.98
CA TYR A 70 2.46 1.68 -12.52
C TYR A 70 1.38 2.61 -13.09
N PRO A 71 0.62 3.33 -12.24
CA PRO A 71 -0.43 4.22 -12.72
C PRO A 71 0.15 5.40 -13.50
N SER A 72 -0.60 5.92 -14.48
CA SER A 72 -0.23 7.17 -15.16
C SER A 72 -0.27 8.36 -14.19
N GLU A 73 0.41 9.46 -14.52
CA GLU A 73 0.45 10.65 -13.65
C GLU A 73 -0.93 11.20 -13.31
N GLY A 74 -1.87 11.19 -14.28
CA GLY A 74 -3.25 11.61 -14.02
C GLY A 74 -3.97 10.73 -13.02
N ILE A 75 -3.73 9.41 -13.06
CA ILE A 75 -4.31 8.46 -12.10
C ILE A 75 -3.62 8.59 -10.74
N GLN A 76 -2.31 8.80 -10.70
CA GLN A 76 -1.58 9.05 -9.46
C GLN A 76 -2.15 10.28 -8.75
N ALA A 77 -2.35 11.38 -9.47
CA ALA A 77 -2.93 12.60 -8.94
C ALA A 77 -4.37 12.38 -8.41
N ASP A 78 -5.20 11.65 -9.15
CA ASP A 78 -6.55 11.29 -8.72
C ASP A 78 -6.54 10.44 -7.45
N ILE A 79 -5.61 9.49 -7.34
CA ILE A 79 -5.45 8.62 -6.16
C ILE A 79 -5.12 9.43 -4.92
N ILE A 80 -4.13 10.33 -5.01
CA ILE A 80 -3.60 11.07 -3.85
C ILE A 80 -4.39 12.33 -3.53
N SER A 81 -5.16 12.88 -4.46
CA SER A 81 -5.88 14.16 -4.29
C SER A 81 -6.74 14.23 -3.02
N PRO A 82 -7.49 13.17 -2.62
CA PRO A 82 -8.24 13.18 -1.36
C PRO A 82 -7.38 13.22 -0.09
N TYR A 83 -6.08 12.95 -0.22
CA TYR A 83 -5.12 12.79 0.88
C TYR A 83 -4.09 13.93 0.93
N LEU A 84 -4.17 14.92 0.03
CA LEU A 84 -3.36 16.15 0.10
C LEU A 84 -3.82 17.05 1.26
#